data_AF-A0AAW9CPF0-F1
#
_entry.id   AF-A0AAW9CPF0-F1
#
_cell.length_a   1.000
_cell.length_b   1.000
_cell.length_c   1.000
_cell.angle_alpha   90.00
_cell.angle_beta   90.00
_cell.angle_gamma   90.00
#
_symmetry.space_group_name_H-M   'P 1'
#
loop_
_entity.id
_entity.type
_entity.pdbx_description
1 polymer ?
#
loop_
_entity_poly.entity_id
_entity_poly.type
_entity_poly.pdbx_seq_one_letter_code
_entity_poly.pdbx_strand_id
1 'polypeptide(L)' 'MYADNQIDLRIALQKIHELAMDDGDLGYEYWYKVGQLLRRAAQMQTEIVTLARELEQCRARLAKA' A
#
# COMPACT_ATOMS: atom_id res chain seq x y z
N MET A 1 -12.18 -14.98 -0.44
CA MET A 1 -10.88 -15.21 0.23
C MET A 1 -9.78 -14.69 -0.68
N TYR A 2 -9.25 -13.49 -0.43
CA TYR A 2 -8.06 -12.94 -1.11
C TYR A 2 -6.98 -12.68 -0.06
N ALA A 3 -6.69 -13.69 0.77
CA ALA A 3 -5.84 -13.53 1.94
C ALA A 3 -4.38 -13.98 1.72
N ASP A 4 -3.96 -14.30 0.50
CA ASP A 4 -2.69 -15.03 0.30
C ASP A 4 -1.51 -14.20 -0.23
N ASN A 5 -1.71 -12.93 -0.59
CA ASN A 5 -0.61 -12.08 -1.06
C ASN A 5 -0.57 -10.75 -0.29
N GLN A 6 -0.53 -10.80 1.03
CA GLN A 6 -0.07 -9.62 1.80
C GLN A 6 1.42 -9.42 1.52
N ILE A 7 1.71 -8.60 0.51
CA ILE A 7 3.07 -8.13 0.25
C ILE A 7 3.52 -7.36 1.50
N ASP A 8 4.52 -7.90 2.21
CA ASP A 8 5.17 -7.15 3.26
C ASP A 8 5.90 -5.97 2.62
N LEU A 9 5.27 -4.79 2.74
CA LEU A 9 5.76 -3.55 2.16
C LEU A 9 7.14 -3.18 2.70
N ARG A 10 7.50 -3.62 3.91
CA ARG A 10 8.83 -3.35 4.48
C ARG A 10 9.90 -4.11 3.70
N ILE A 11 9.69 -5.41 3.47
CA ILE A 11 10.61 -6.26 2.70
C ILE A 11 10.70 -5.76 1.26
N ALA A 12 9.56 -5.42 0.66
CA ALA A 12 9.53 -4.90 -0.71
C ALA A 12 10.30 -3.57 -0.86
N LEU A 13 10.07 -2.60 0.05
CA LEU A 13 10.77 -1.32 0.03
C LEU A 13 12.26 -1.47 0.32
N GLN A 14 12.64 -2.39 1.21
CA GLN A 14 14.04 -2.69 1.49
C GLN A 14 14.74 -3.24 0.24
N LYS A 15 14.15 -4.22 -0.44
CA LYS A 15 14.72 -4.82 -1.65
C LYS A 15 14.84 -3.81 -2.79
N ILE A 16 13.84 -2.94 -2.96
CA ILE A 16 13.89 -1.86 -3.93
C ILE A 16 15.01 -0.87 -3.61
N HIS A 17 15.24 -0.56 -2.32
CA HIS A 17 16.35 0.30 -1.92
C HIS A 17 17.71 -0.34 -2.19
N GLU A 18 17.86 -1.65 -1.95
CA GLU A 18 19.07 -2.40 -2.30
C GLU A 18 19.34 -2.33 -3.82
N LEU A 19 18.33 -2.63 -4.66
CA LEU A 19 18.43 -2.52 -6.12
C LEU A 19 18.76 -1.10 -6.61
N ALA A 20 18.20 -0.09 -5.94
CA ALA A 20 18.45 1.31 -6.23
C ALA A 20 19.93 1.70 -6.03
N MET A 21 20.64 1.05 -5.11
CA MET A 21 22.05 1.31 -4.82
C MET A 21 22.99 0.56 -5.78
N ASP A 22 22.58 -0.61 -6.28
CA ASP A 22 23.42 -1.46 -7.16
C ASP A 22 23.53 -0.92 -8.60
N ASP A 23 22.48 -0.28 -9.13
CA ASP A 23 22.38 0.18 -10.53
C ASP A 23 22.94 1.61 -10.77
N GLY A 24 23.52 2.25 -9.76
CA GLY A 24 23.96 3.66 -9.82
C GLY A 24 22.80 4.66 -9.92
N ASP A 25 23.10 5.95 -10.17
CA ASP A 25 22.13 7.06 -10.08
C ASP A 25 20.86 6.89 -10.93
N LEU A 26 20.97 6.23 -12.11
CA LEU A 26 19.83 6.02 -13.00
C LEU A 26 18.87 4.94 -12.47
N GLY A 27 19.41 3.85 -11.90
CA GLY A 27 18.61 2.85 -11.22
C GLY A 27 18.02 3.38 -9.92
N TYR A 28 18.75 4.26 -9.23
CA TYR A 28 18.27 4.88 -8.01
C TYR A 28 16.96 5.65 -8.22
N GLU A 29 16.90 6.55 -9.21
CA GLU A 29 15.68 7.31 -9.50
C GLU A 29 14.49 6.41 -9.86
N TYR A 30 14.73 5.38 -10.67
CA TYR A 30 13.71 4.45 -11.11
C TYR A 30 13.13 3.66 -9.92
N TRP A 31 13.99 2.99 -9.16
CA TRP A 31 13.60 2.18 -8.02
C TRP A 31 13.00 3.05 -6.89
N TYR A 32 13.49 4.27 -6.69
CA TYR A 32 12.89 5.22 -5.75
C TYR A 32 11.44 5.55 -6.12
N LYS A 33 11.16 5.84 -7.40
CA LYS A 33 9.79 6.10 -7.88
C LYS A 33 8.88 4.89 -7.69
N VAL A 34 9.38 3.69 -7.96
CA VAL A 34 8.64 2.43 -7.70
C VAL A 34 8.32 2.28 -6.21
N GLY A 35 9.28 2.55 -5.33
CA GLY A 35 9.05 2.54 -3.88
C GLY A 35 8.00 3.54 -3.42
N GLN A 36 7.98 4.75 -4.00
CA GLN A 36 6.94 5.75 -3.70
C GLN A 36 5.55 5.28 -4.15
N LEU A 37 5.43 4.65 -5.31
CA LEU A 37 4.15 4.10 -5.79
C LEU A 37 3.61 3.04 -4.84
N LEU A 38 4.47 2.12 -4.38
CA LEU A 38 4.07 1.09 -3.42
C LEU A 38 3.61 1.69 -2.07
N ARG A 39 4.31 2.71 -1.57
CA ARG A 39 3.88 3.43 -0.35
C ARG A 39 2.49 4.06 -0.51
N ARG A 40 2.25 4.75 -1.64
CA ARG A 40 0.94 5.36 -1.93
C ARG A 40 -0.15 4.31 -2.05
N ALA A 41 0.12 3.18 -2.71
CA ALA A 41 -0.84 2.09 -2.83
C ALA A 41 -1.23 1.52 -1.44
N ALA A 42 -0.26 1.34 -0.54
CA ALA A 42 -0.53 0.87 0.82
C ALA A 42 -1.33 1.88 1.66
N GLN A 43 -1.06 3.18 1.50
CA GLN A 43 -1.85 4.25 2.11
C GLN A 43 -3.31 4.21 1.62
N MET A 44 -3.50 4.16 0.30
CA MET A 44 -4.83 4.05 -0.32
C MET A 44 -5.58 2.81 0.17
N GLN A 45 -4.91 1.66 0.29
CA GLN A 45 -5.53 0.44 0.80
C GLN A 45 -6.02 0.61 2.25
N THR A 46 -5.26 1.32 3.09
CA THR A 46 -5.65 1.64 4.47
C THR A 46 -6.86 2.56 4.52
N GLU A 47 -6.88 3.59 3.67
CA GLU A 47 -8.02 4.50 3.53
C GLU A 47 -9.28 3.76 3.07
N ILE A 48 -9.17 2.88 2.06
CA ILE A 48 -10.29 2.06 1.58
C ILE A 48 -10.88 1.21 2.70
N VAL A 49 -10.04 0.54 3.49
CA VAL A 49 -10.51 -0.28 4.63
C VAL A 49 -11.22 0.59 5.66
N THR A 50 -10.73 1.79 5.92
CA THR A 50 -11.31 2.74 6.87
C THR A 50 -12.68 3.22 6.38
N LEU A 51 -12.77 3.70 5.15
CA LEU A 51 -14.00 4.17 4.52
C LEU A 51 -15.04 3.05 4.41
N ALA A 52 -14.62 1.82 4.09
CA ALA A 52 -15.52 0.67 4.04
C ALA A 52 -16.13 0.39 5.43
N ARG A 53 -15.34 0.50 6.50
CA ARG A 53 -15.83 0.33 7.88
C ARG A 53 -16.81 1.43 8.28
N GLU A 54 -16.52 2.68 7.94
CA GLU A 54 -17.42 3.81 8.21
C GLU A 54 -18.75 3.67 7.46
N LEU A 55 -18.69 3.27 6.19
CA LEU A 55 -19.88 3.01 5.37
C LEU A 55 -20.76 1.92 5.98
N GLU A 56 -20.16 0.84 6.45
CA GLU A 56 -20.89 -0.26 7.11
C GLU A 56 -21.57 0.22 8.41
N GLN A 57 -20.90 1.06 9.20
CA GLN A 57 -21.50 1.65 10.40
C GLN A 57 -22.68 2.55 10.06
N CYS A 58 -22.57 3.38 9.03
CA CYS A 58 -23.66 4.24 8.56
C CYS A 58 -24.87 3.41 8.10
N ARG A 59 -24.64 2.35 7.31
CA ARG A 59 -25.69 1.42 6.88
C ARG A 59 -26.38 0.74 8.06
N ALA A 60 -25.60 0.28 9.05
CA ALA A 60 -26.15 -0.34 10.25
C ALA A 60 -26.99 0.62 11.11
N ARG A 61 -26.65 1.92 11.15
CA ARG A 61 -27.47 2.95 11.82
C ARG A 61 -28.78 3.19 11.08
N LEU A 62 -28.73 3.29 9.74
CA LEU A 62 -29.92 3.47 8.90
C LEU A 62 -30.88 2.27 9.00
N ALA A 63 -30.35 1.04 9.06
CA ALA A 63 -31.17 -0.16 9.18
C ALA A 63 -31.84 -0.35 10.57
N LYS A 64 -31.41 0.42 11.58
CA LYS A 64 -31.98 0.40 12.94
C LYS A 64 -33.00 1.52 13.18
N ALA A 65 -33.09 2.50 12.28
CA ALA A 65 -34.07 3.58 12.30
C ALA A 65 -35.34 3.16 11.55
#